data_AF-A0A0B1R8M8-F1
#
_entry.id   AF-A0A0B1R8M8-F1
#
_cell.length_a   1.000
_cell.length_b   1.000
_cell.length_c   1.000
_cell.angle_alpha   90.00
_cell.angle_beta   90.00
_cell.angle_gamma   90.00
#
_symmetry.space_group_name_H-M   'P 1'
#
loop_
_entity.id
_entity.type
_entity.pdbx_description
1 polymer ?
#
loop_
_entity_poly.entity_id
_entity_poly.type
_entity_poly.pdbx_seq_one_letter_code
_entity_poly.pdbx_strand_id
1 'polypeptide(L)'
;MANDDKTLNLFPIDYPFETLCSRMESNPVKLKLNPDFQRKYKWDQDGWQRSSKFIESCLMRIPLPSCYFAEENDGNHIVIDGVQRLTTIQKFFNDEFSLEGMTTFKELEGKKFSELGSLRSELESTTIRCIVLRKENPKALIREIFSRLNQGAVKLSDQEIRHALYPGGFDDLLNELGGIEAIKNFGLAETTTVKRDSREPDEQVLRFFAFYDDGFAEHFNNTLKDFLDDQMETFSTLEEDRLNEMREIFKSSLQKCEKIFGDDTFTNPTVRRKRKGLVHYDILMPTIGKLSDEVVNDKAENIRQAWEDLCSSNEFKRTLSGGLQNKSSVIRRRDSWTKLLKEVTDGKD
;
A
#
# COMPACT_ATOMS: atom_id res chain seq x y z
N MET A 1 -10.09 32.91 -3.87
CA MET A 1 -9.97 31.53 -3.36
C MET A 1 -8.50 31.18 -3.46
N ALA A 2 -7.83 31.20 -2.30
CA ALA A 2 -6.39 31.38 -2.18
C ALA A 2 -5.61 30.13 -2.55
N ASN A 3 -4.33 30.31 -2.87
CA ASN A 3 -3.36 29.29 -3.28
C ASN A 3 -3.03 28.23 -2.18
N ASP A 4 -3.77 28.21 -1.07
CA ASP A 4 -3.44 27.47 0.15
C ASP A 4 -3.43 25.94 -0.08
N ASP A 5 -4.25 25.42 -1.01
CA ASP A 5 -4.27 23.99 -1.37
C ASP A 5 -3.11 23.56 -2.27
N LYS A 6 -2.18 24.46 -2.61
CA LYS A 6 -1.01 24.18 -3.48
C LYS A 6 0.32 24.35 -2.78
N THR A 7 0.35 24.93 -1.58
CA THR A 7 1.58 25.18 -0.82
C THR A 7 1.63 24.32 0.43
N LEU A 8 2.84 23.91 0.81
CA LEU A 8 3.05 23.07 1.98
C LEU A 8 3.39 23.93 3.21
N ASN A 9 2.73 23.63 4.32
CA ASN A 9 3.12 24.08 5.64
C ASN A 9 4.20 23.13 6.17
N LEU A 10 5.46 23.59 6.14
CA LEU A 10 6.63 22.82 6.54
C LEU A 10 7.24 23.43 7.80
N PHE A 11 7.63 22.57 8.74
CA PHE A 11 8.36 22.95 9.94
C PHE A 11 9.73 22.26 9.97
N PRO A 12 10.81 22.98 9.61
CA PRO A 12 12.15 22.44 9.69
C PRO A 12 12.66 22.44 11.13
N ILE A 13 13.26 21.33 11.54
CA ILE A 13 13.87 21.14 12.85
C ILE A 13 15.13 20.28 12.71
N ASP A 14 16.22 20.65 13.37
CA ASP A 14 17.44 19.85 13.42
C ASP A 14 17.42 19.03 14.72
N TYR A 15 17.26 17.71 14.61
CA TYR A 15 17.22 16.83 15.77
C TYR A 15 18.59 16.18 16.03
N PRO A 16 19.07 16.16 17.29
CA PRO A 16 20.17 15.28 17.70
C PRO A 16 19.79 13.81 17.49
N PHE A 17 20.78 12.98 17.17
CA PHE A 17 20.59 11.53 16.98
C PHE A 17 20.01 10.86 18.23
N GLU A 18 20.50 11.22 19.41
CA GLU A 18 19.96 10.71 20.68
C GLU A 18 18.46 11.02 20.85
N THR A 19 18.02 12.19 20.39
CA THR A 19 16.61 12.59 20.48
C THR A 19 15.76 11.79 19.49
N LEU A 20 16.27 11.54 18.28
CA LEU A 20 15.57 10.70 17.30
C LEU A 20 15.41 9.27 17.83
N CYS A 21 16.47 8.66 18.37
CA CYS A 21 16.41 7.34 18.99
C CYS A 21 15.39 7.30 20.13
N SER A 22 15.46 8.26 21.06
CA SER A 22 14.52 8.36 22.18
C SER A 22 13.07 8.47 21.72
N ARG A 23 12.79 9.22 20.64
CA ARG A 23 11.43 9.34 20.07
C ARG A 23 10.96 8.07 19.36
N MET A 24 11.86 7.29 18.75
CA MET A 24 11.53 6.01 18.12
C MET A 24 11.27 4.90 19.15
N GLU A 25 11.92 4.98 20.31
CA GLU A 25 11.86 3.97 21.37
C GLU A 25 10.87 4.31 22.50
N SER A 26 10.28 5.52 22.48
CA SER A 26 9.34 5.95 23.51
C SER A 26 8.07 5.09 23.53
N ASN A 27 7.40 5.02 24.69
CA ASN A 27 6.08 4.43 24.82
C ASN A 27 5.08 5.46 25.38
N PRO A 28 4.09 5.94 24.59
CA PRO A 28 3.84 5.60 23.18
C PRO A 28 4.94 6.12 22.23
N VAL A 29 5.09 5.48 21.07
CA VAL A 29 6.09 5.83 20.05
C VAL A 29 5.79 7.20 19.45
N LYS A 30 6.76 8.12 19.50
CA LYS A 30 6.62 9.51 19.02
C LYS A 30 7.16 9.74 17.61
N LEU A 31 8.03 8.86 17.14
CA LEU A 31 8.56 8.85 15.77
C LEU A 31 8.39 7.43 15.20
N LYS A 32 7.32 7.24 14.43
CA LYS A 32 6.96 5.96 13.83
C LYS A 32 7.76 5.77 12.55
N LEU A 33 8.69 4.83 12.57
CA LEU A 33 9.22 4.24 11.35
C LEU A 33 8.13 3.27 10.84
N ASN A 34 7.50 3.58 9.70
CA ASN A 34 6.46 2.69 9.16
C ASN A 34 7.07 1.27 8.95
N PRO A 35 6.46 0.21 9.52
CA PRO A 35 6.99 -1.15 9.44
C PRO A 35 7.26 -1.63 8.01
N ASP A 36 6.50 -1.18 7.02
CA ASP A 36 6.72 -1.52 5.61
C ASP A 36 7.99 -0.89 5.06
N PHE A 37 8.23 0.36 5.42
CA PHE A 37 9.44 1.05 5.00
C PHE A 37 10.67 0.49 5.73
N GLN A 38 10.51 0.03 6.98
CA GLN A 38 11.55 -0.71 7.71
C GLN A 38 11.82 -2.08 7.08
N ARG A 39 10.80 -2.82 6.61
CA ARG A 39 10.99 -4.09 5.87
C ARG A 39 11.76 -3.90 4.56
N LYS A 40 11.72 -2.69 4.01
CA LYS A 40 12.54 -2.26 2.87
C LYS A 40 13.90 -1.69 3.27
N TYR A 41 14.33 -1.83 4.52
CA TYR A 41 15.73 -1.59 4.88
C TYR A 41 16.62 -2.50 4.02
N LYS A 42 17.57 -1.89 3.30
CA LYS A 42 18.46 -2.61 2.35
C LYS A 42 19.93 -2.37 2.62
N TRP A 43 20.25 -1.58 3.64
CA TRP A 43 21.65 -1.26 3.95
C TRP A 43 22.35 -2.35 4.76
N ASP A 44 21.63 -3.44 5.12
CA ASP A 44 22.14 -4.68 5.71
C ASP A 44 22.19 -5.88 4.74
N GLN A 45 21.62 -5.78 3.53
CA GLN A 45 21.43 -6.93 2.64
C GLN A 45 22.74 -7.61 2.21
N ASP A 46 23.82 -6.84 2.10
CA ASP A 46 25.15 -7.30 1.69
C ASP A 46 26.21 -6.96 2.77
N GLY A 47 25.81 -7.01 4.04
CA GLY A 47 26.62 -6.54 5.17
C GLY A 47 26.32 -5.09 5.54
N TRP A 48 27.10 -4.52 6.45
CA TRP A 48 26.93 -3.18 7.02
C TRP A 48 27.76 -2.08 6.36
N GLN A 49 28.41 -2.31 5.21
CA GLN A 49 29.32 -1.32 4.60
C GLN A 49 28.61 0.01 4.29
N ARG A 50 27.35 -0.05 3.83
CA ARG A 50 26.58 1.18 3.53
C ARG A 50 26.25 1.94 4.80
N SER A 51 25.79 1.24 5.83
CA SER A 51 25.55 1.79 7.16
C SER A 51 26.82 2.38 7.78
N SER A 52 27.94 1.67 7.66
CA SER A 52 29.24 2.09 8.19
C SER A 52 29.76 3.33 7.47
N LYS A 53 29.63 3.41 6.15
CA LYS A 53 29.95 4.63 5.39
C LYS A 53 29.10 5.83 5.80
N PHE A 54 27.83 5.60 6.15
CA PHE A 54 26.98 6.66 6.69
C PHE A 54 27.46 7.12 8.08
N ILE A 55 27.77 6.19 9.00
CA ILE A 55 28.35 6.54 10.31
C ILE A 55 29.69 7.25 10.15
N GLU A 56 30.56 6.77 9.25
CA GLU A 56 31.83 7.43 8.92
C GLU A 56 31.59 8.87 8.41
N SER A 57 30.60 9.07 7.55
CA SER A 57 30.22 10.41 7.07
C SER A 57 29.75 11.34 8.20
N CYS A 58 29.03 10.80 9.19
CA CYS A 58 28.62 11.55 10.38
C CYS A 58 29.84 11.98 11.22
N LEU A 59 30.77 11.06 11.47
CA LEU A 59 32.02 11.35 12.20
C LEU A 59 32.90 12.36 11.46
N MET A 60 32.90 12.32 10.13
CA MET A 60 33.57 13.30 9.26
C MET A 60 32.83 14.65 9.18
N ARG A 61 31.65 14.77 9.80
CA ARG A 61 30.80 15.98 9.77
C ARG A 61 30.40 16.38 8.35
N ILE A 62 30.22 15.39 7.47
CA ILE A 62 29.71 15.61 6.12
C ILE A 62 28.23 16.00 6.22
N PRO A 63 27.77 17.04 5.51
CA PRO A 63 26.37 17.42 5.50
C PRO A 63 25.46 16.26 5.08
N LEU A 64 24.51 15.92 5.96
CA LEU A 64 23.57 14.84 5.74
C LEU A 64 22.35 15.36 4.93
N PRO A 65 21.78 14.57 4.02
CA PRO A 65 20.49 14.91 3.42
C PRO A 65 19.43 15.08 4.51
N SER A 66 18.36 15.82 4.23
CA SER A 66 17.26 15.98 5.19
C SER A 66 16.41 14.70 5.30
N CYS A 67 15.77 14.49 6.45
CA CYS A 67 14.67 13.53 6.63
C CYS A 67 13.33 14.27 6.50
N TYR A 68 12.28 13.55 6.12
CA TYR A 68 10.94 14.12 5.99
C TYR A 68 9.98 13.35 6.87
N PHE A 69 9.17 14.06 7.66
CA PHE A 69 8.19 13.49 8.58
C PHE A 69 6.80 14.02 8.28
N ALA A 70 5.76 13.21 8.43
CA ALA A 70 4.36 13.65 8.45
C ALA A 70 3.89 13.75 9.90
N GLU A 71 3.27 14.86 10.27
CA GLU A 71 2.64 15.02 11.58
C GLU A 71 1.25 14.37 11.61
N GLU A 72 0.99 13.56 12.62
CA GLU A 72 -0.30 12.93 12.89
C GLU A 72 -1.17 13.79 13.82
N ASN A 73 -2.45 13.43 13.94
CA ASN A 73 -3.43 14.19 14.72
C ASN A 73 -3.07 14.29 16.22
N ASP A 74 -2.40 13.28 16.75
CA ASP A 74 -1.93 13.18 18.14
C ASP A 74 -0.57 13.88 18.38
N GLY A 75 0.01 14.51 17.35
CA GLY A 75 1.32 15.17 17.41
C GLY A 75 2.52 14.21 17.28
N ASN A 76 2.27 12.92 17.02
CA ASN A 76 3.31 11.99 16.64
C ASN A 76 3.75 12.20 15.19
N HIS A 77 4.90 11.65 14.83
CA HIS A 77 5.47 11.80 13.50
C HIS A 77 5.63 10.44 12.82
N ILE A 78 5.23 10.34 11.55
CA ILE A 78 5.55 9.21 10.67
C ILE A 78 6.73 9.59 9.77
N VAL A 79 7.71 8.70 9.63
CA VAL A 79 8.83 8.92 8.71
C VAL A 79 8.42 8.68 7.27
N ILE A 80 8.54 9.72 6.45
CA ILE A 80 8.27 9.73 5.00
C ILE A 80 9.53 9.36 4.21
N ASP A 81 10.65 9.98 4.58
CA ASP A 81 11.97 9.76 3.98
C ASP A 81 13.06 9.79 5.06
N GLY A 82 14.11 9.01 4.83
CA GLY A 82 15.22 8.86 5.78
C GLY A 82 15.22 7.57 6.57
N VAL A 83 14.31 6.64 6.28
CA VAL A 83 14.19 5.36 7.02
C VAL A 83 15.52 4.61 7.09
N GLN A 84 16.31 4.55 6.01
CA GLN A 84 17.62 3.87 6.03
C GLN A 84 18.61 4.55 7.00
N ARG A 85 18.62 5.89 7.05
CA ARG A 85 19.51 6.67 7.91
C ARG A 85 19.11 6.53 9.38
N LEU A 86 17.83 6.73 9.68
CA LEU A 86 17.30 6.62 11.05
C LEU A 86 17.42 5.20 11.61
N THR A 87 17.12 4.19 10.78
CA THR A 87 17.30 2.78 11.16
C THR A 87 18.77 2.46 11.38
N THR A 88 19.68 2.98 10.55
CA THR A 88 21.14 2.81 10.75
C THR A 88 21.58 3.40 12.09
N ILE A 89 21.16 4.63 12.40
CA ILE A 89 21.50 5.31 13.67
C ILE A 89 21.01 4.48 14.85
N GLN A 90 19.73 4.08 14.83
CA GLN A 90 19.13 3.28 15.90
C GLN A 90 19.87 1.95 16.10
N LYS A 91 20.05 1.18 15.03
CA LYS A 91 20.72 -0.12 15.09
C LYS A 91 22.16 0.00 15.59
N PHE A 92 22.88 1.03 15.14
CA PHE A 92 24.26 1.24 15.58
C PHE A 92 24.32 1.60 17.06
N PHE A 93 23.47 2.53 17.52
CA PHE A 93 23.41 2.94 18.93
C PHE A 93 23.03 1.77 19.86
N ASN A 94 22.26 0.81 19.34
CA ASN A 94 21.89 -0.42 20.04
C ASN A 94 22.90 -1.57 19.87
N ASP A 95 24.12 -1.29 19.38
CA ASP A 95 25.20 -2.27 19.20
C ASP A 95 24.81 -3.48 18.31
N GLU A 96 23.82 -3.32 17.42
CA GLU A 96 23.31 -4.39 16.54
C GLU A 96 24.28 -4.75 15.42
N PHE A 97 25.24 -3.87 15.10
CA PHE A 97 26.29 -4.15 14.13
C PHE A 97 27.62 -3.46 14.46
N SER A 98 28.70 -3.98 13.87
CA SER A 98 30.05 -3.42 13.95
C SER A 98 30.38 -2.69 12.65
N LEU A 99 31.16 -1.61 12.75
CA LEU A 99 31.62 -0.85 11.58
C LEU A 99 32.48 -1.71 10.65
N GLU A 100 32.21 -1.63 9.36
CA GLU A 100 32.95 -2.37 8.32
C GLU A 100 33.27 -1.48 7.10
N GLY A 101 34.43 -1.72 6.51
CA GLY A 101 34.86 -1.01 5.30
C GLY A 101 35.20 0.47 5.54
N MET A 102 35.76 0.78 6.72
CA MET A 102 36.18 2.13 7.11
C MET A 102 37.37 2.60 6.27
N THR A 103 37.36 3.88 5.89
CA THR A 103 38.37 4.46 5.00
C THR A 103 39.19 5.56 5.64
N THR A 104 38.51 6.48 6.32
CA THR A 104 39.07 7.64 7.02
C THR A 104 39.36 7.28 8.48
N PHE A 105 38.45 6.58 9.15
CA PHE A 105 38.57 6.15 10.55
C PHE A 105 38.86 4.64 10.66
N LYS A 106 40.01 4.22 10.10
CA LYS A 106 40.39 2.79 10.03
C LYS A 106 40.51 2.11 11.40
N GLU A 107 40.85 2.88 12.42
CA GLU A 107 40.93 2.45 13.82
C GLU A 107 39.58 2.10 14.46
N LEU A 108 38.47 2.40 13.76
CA LEU A 108 37.11 2.05 14.18
C LEU A 108 36.59 0.80 13.48
N GLU A 109 37.34 0.20 12.56
CA GLU A 109 36.97 -1.07 11.91
C GLU A 109 36.67 -2.15 12.96
N GLY A 110 35.54 -2.82 12.81
CA GLY A 110 35.06 -3.88 13.72
C GLY A 110 34.43 -3.38 15.02
N LYS A 111 34.48 -2.08 15.32
CA LYS A 111 33.92 -1.53 16.57
C LYS A 111 32.42 -1.33 16.50
N LYS A 112 31.76 -1.58 17.63
CA LYS A 112 30.37 -1.20 17.89
C LYS A 112 30.28 0.20 18.53
N PHE A 113 29.08 0.73 18.69
CA PHE A 113 28.87 2.05 19.26
C PHE A 113 29.43 2.17 20.69
N SER A 114 29.20 1.16 21.54
CA SER A 114 29.72 1.17 22.91
C SER A 114 31.25 1.24 23.01
N GLU A 115 31.97 0.87 21.94
CA GLU A 115 33.43 0.79 21.87
C GLU A 115 34.08 2.07 21.30
N LEU A 116 33.30 3.11 20.97
CA LEU A 116 33.81 4.33 20.32
C LEU A 116 34.43 5.38 21.27
N GLY A 117 34.38 5.17 22.58
CA GLY A 117 34.93 6.12 23.56
C GLY A 117 34.28 7.51 23.47
N SER A 118 35.08 8.57 23.34
CA SER A 118 34.58 9.95 23.28
C SER A 118 33.76 10.27 22.02
N LEU A 119 33.97 9.53 20.93
CA LEU A 119 33.21 9.72 19.68
C LEU A 119 31.73 9.37 19.81
N ARG A 120 31.35 8.65 20.89
CA ARG A 120 29.93 8.37 21.20
C ARG A 120 29.15 9.66 21.41
N SER A 121 29.66 10.54 22.27
CA SER A 121 29.02 11.82 22.56
C SER A 121 29.00 12.75 21.35
N GLU A 122 29.99 12.65 20.46
CA GLU A 122 29.96 13.36 19.17
C GLU A 122 28.84 12.85 18.25
N LEU A 123 28.65 11.53 18.15
CA LEU A 123 27.56 10.94 17.37
C LEU A 123 26.18 11.24 17.98
N GLU A 124 26.02 11.11 19.30
CA GLU A 124 24.77 11.39 20.02
C GLU A 124 24.27 12.81 19.77
N SER A 125 25.21 13.78 19.81
CA SER A 125 24.93 15.20 19.58
C SER A 125 24.92 15.62 18.11
N THR A 126 25.32 14.74 17.18
CA THR A 126 25.21 15.01 15.74
C THR A 126 23.75 15.24 15.37
N THR A 127 23.48 16.30 14.62
CA THR A 127 22.12 16.66 14.20
C THR A 127 21.86 16.31 12.74
N ILE A 128 20.61 15.99 12.43
CA ILE A 128 20.11 15.86 11.06
C ILE A 128 18.86 16.70 10.88
N ARG A 129 18.81 17.39 9.73
CA ARG A 129 17.67 18.21 9.36
C ARG A 129 16.45 17.35 9.10
N CYS A 130 15.38 17.62 9.81
CA CYS A 130 14.09 16.98 9.66
C CYS A 130 13.06 18.02 9.22
N ILE A 131 12.38 17.76 8.11
CA ILE A 131 11.33 18.61 7.58
C ILE A 131 9.99 17.98 7.94
N VAL A 132 9.26 18.59 8.87
CA VAL A 132 7.95 18.10 9.30
C VAL A 132 6.87 18.72 8.41
N LEU A 133 6.14 17.88 7.68
CA LEU A 133 4.92 18.22 6.99
C LEU A 133 3.82 18.27 8.04
N ARG A 134 3.35 19.48 8.33
CA ARG A 134 2.32 19.73 9.34
C ARG A 134 1.01 19.05 8.95
N LYS A 135 0.22 18.65 9.95
CA LYS A 135 -1.03 17.89 9.75
C LYS A 135 -2.10 18.65 8.96
N GLU A 136 -2.01 19.98 8.91
CA GLU A 136 -2.94 20.82 8.13
C GLU A 136 -2.70 20.73 6.62
N ASN A 137 -1.59 20.10 6.18
CA ASN A 137 -1.36 19.89 4.76
C ASN A 137 -2.39 18.92 4.17
N PRO A 138 -2.95 19.21 2.99
CA PRO A 138 -3.76 18.25 2.24
C PRO A 138 -2.99 16.93 2.03
N LYS A 139 -3.62 15.79 2.36
CA LYS A 139 -3.01 14.47 2.20
C LYS A 139 -2.54 14.20 0.78
N ALA A 140 -3.26 14.72 -0.21
CA ALA A 140 -2.86 14.67 -1.62
C ALA A 140 -1.49 15.34 -1.89
N LEU A 141 -1.19 16.47 -1.24
CA LEU A 141 0.12 17.12 -1.36
C LEU A 141 1.21 16.33 -0.62
N ILE A 142 0.91 15.81 0.57
CA ILE A 142 1.83 14.93 1.31
C ILE A 142 2.22 13.74 0.41
N ARG A 143 1.23 13.08 -0.20
CA ARG A 143 1.42 11.98 -1.17
C ARG A 143 2.30 12.36 -2.35
N GLU A 144 2.10 13.55 -2.92
CA GLU A 144 2.92 14.05 -4.03
C GLU A 144 4.38 14.22 -3.61
N ILE A 145 4.64 14.69 -2.38
CA ILE A 145 5.99 14.77 -1.83
C ILE A 145 6.59 13.38 -1.62
N PHE A 146 5.84 12.43 -1.07
CA PHE A 146 6.25 11.03 -0.99
C PHE A 146 6.68 10.49 -2.36
N SER A 147 5.86 10.71 -3.39
CA SER A 147 6.13 10.27 -4.75
C SER A 147 7.43 10.88 -5.30
N ARG A 148 7.67 12.18 -5.06
CA ARG A 148 8.86 12.90 -5.55
C ARG A 148 10.14 12.50 -4.82
N LEU A 149 10.10 12.37 -3.50
CA LEU A 149 11.27 11.98 -2.70
C LEU A 149 11.73 10.55 -3.03
N ASN A 150 10.77 9.65 -3.27
CA ASN A 150 11.06 8.26 -3.58
C ASN A 150 11.55 8.01 -5.02
N GLN A 151 11.56 9.01 -5.92
CA GLN A 151 12.04 8.83 -7.30
C GLN A 151 13.54 8.44 -7.38
N GLY A 152 14.34 8.81 -6.38
CA GLY A 152 15.77 8.44 -6.30
C GLY A 152 16.06 7.18 -5.47
N ALA A 153 15.04 6.56 -4.85
CA ALA A 153 15.19 5.46 -3.90
C ALA A 153 14.35 4.23 -4.33
N VAL A 154 14.15 3.27 -3.42
CA VAL A 154 13.24 2.15 -3.66
C VAL A 154 11.82 2.70 -3.75
N LYS A 155 11.28 2.76 -4.98
CA LYS A 155 9.93 3.27 -5.24
C LYS A 155 8.89 2.46 -4.44
N LEU A 156 8.09 3.17 -3.64
CA LEU A 156 6.91 2.62 -2.99
C LEU A 156 5.77 2.47 -4.01
N SER A 157 4.93 1.46 -3.83
CA SER A 157 3.68 1.36 -4.58
C SER A 157 2.65 2.35 -4.06
N ASP A 158 1.61 2.59 -4.85
CA ASP A 158 0.53 3.49 -4.45
C ASP A 158 -0.16 2.98 -3.17
N GLN A 159 -0.33 1.65 -3.04
CA GLN A 159 -0.94 1.05 -1.84
C GLN A 159 -0.06 1.17 -0.59
N GLU A 160 1.26 1.06 -0.71
CA GLU A 160 2.17 1.31 0.42
C GLU A 160 2.13 2.76 0.88
N ILE A 161 1.93 3.71 -0.04
CA ILE A 161 1.75 5.11 0.31
C ILE A 161 0.39 5.31 1.02
N ARG A 162 -0.69 4.67 0.55
CA ARG A 162 -2.01 4.70 1.21
C ARG A 162 -1.94 4.17 2.63
N HIS A 163 -1.33 3.00 2.83
CA HIS A 163 -1.11 2.40 4.15
C HIS A 163 -0.43 3.37 5.11
N ALA A 164 0.59 4.10 4.65
CA ALA A 164 1.30 5.08 5.47
C ALA A 164 0.50 6.36 5.79
N LEU A 165 -0.38 6.80 4.89
CA LEU A 165 -1.15 8.04 5.05
C LEU A 165 -2.49 7.87 5.76
N TYR A 166 -3.01 6.64 5.79
CA TYR A 166 -4.32 6.31 6.34
C TYR A 166 -4.25 5.08 7.27
N PRO A 167 -3.41 5.10 8.32
CA PRO A 167 -3.40 4.01 9.30
C PRO A 167 -4.71 3.99 10.11
N GLY A 168 -5.18 2.81 10.48
CA GLY A 168 -6.37 2.63 11.32
C GLY A 168 -7.20 1.41 10.94
N GLY A 169 -8.42 1.32 11.49
CA GLY A 169 -9.24 0.10 11.41
C GLY A 169 -9.54 -0.38 9.98
N PHE A 170 -9.75 0.54 9.03
CA PHE A 170 -9.97 0.13 7.64
C PHE A 170 -8.71 -0.42 6.98
N ASP A 171 -7.55 0.17 7.26
CA ASP A 171 -6.26 -0.32 6.77
C ASP A 171 -5.91 -1.69 7.36
N ASP A 172 -6.21 -1.90 8.66
CA ASP A 172 -6.10 -3.19 9.32
C ASP A 172 -7.03 -4.24 8.68
N LEU A 173 -8.26 -3.85 8.31
CA LEU A 173 -9.21 -4.70 7.59
C LEU A 173 -8.68 -5.09 6.20
N LEU A 174 -8.06 -4.18 5.45
CA LEU A 174 -7.43 -4.50 4.17
C LEU A 174 -6.33 -5.56 4.34
N ASN A 175 -5.50 -5.42 5.38
CA ASN A 175 -4.45 -6.38 5.68
C ASN A 175 -4.99 -7.76 6.08
N GLU A 176 -6.02 -7.79 6.93
CA GLU A 176 -6.70 -9.02 7.34
C GLU A 176 -7.24 -9.78 6.13
N LEU A 177 -8.04 -9.12 5.30
CA LEU A 177 -8.70 -9.72 4.14
C LEU A 177 -7.71 -10.03 3.01
N GLY A 178 -6.65 -9.23 2.86
CA GLY A 178 -5.54 -9.49 1.95
C GLY A 178 -4.76 -10.76 2.31
N GLY A 179 -4.83 -11.17 3.57
CA GLY A 179 -4.26 -12.42 4.08
C GLY A 179 -5.02 -13.68 3.67
N ILE A 180 -6.26 -13.58 3.18
CA ILE A 180 -7.06 -14.72 2.70
C ILE A 180 -6.35 -15.36 1.51
N GLU A 181 -6.18 -16.69 1.53
CA GLU A 181 -5.34 -17.42 0.58
C GLU A 181 -5.71 -17.14 -0.89
N ALA A 182 -7.00 -17.09 -1.21
CA ALA A 182 -7.50 -16.80 -2.56
C ALA A 182 -7.11 -15.40 -3.08
N ILE A 183 -6.91 -14.43 -2.17
CA ILE A 183 -6.50 -13.05 -2.45
C ILE A 183 -4.98 -12.94 -2.44
N LYS A 184 -4.33 -13.42 -1.37
CA LYS A 184 -2.87 -13.45 -1.22
C LYS A 184 -2.17 -14.12 -2.41
N ASN A 185 -2.72 -15.25 -2.87
CA ASN A 185 -2.15 -16.04 -3.96
C ASN A 185 -2.77 -15.69 -5.34
N PHE A 186 -3.54 -14.61 -5.44
CA PHE A 186 -4.32 -14.29 -6.64
C PHE A 186 -3.45 -14.20 -7.90
N GLY A 187 -3.63 -15.10 -8.87
CA GLY A 187 -2.89 -15.06 -10.14
C GLY A 187 -1.42 -15.51 -10.05
N LEU A 188 -0.99 -16.07 -8.92
CA LEU A 188 0.28 -16.81 -8.82
C LEU A 188 0.11 -18.20 -9.45
N ALA A 189 1.10 -18.64 -10.25
CA ALA A 189 1.26 -20.05 -10.51
C ALA A 189 1.94 -20.70 -9.29
N GLU A 190 1.64 -21.97 -9.00
CA GLU A 190 2.24 -22.75 -7.89
C GLU A 190 3.79 -22.71 -7.86
N THR A 191 4.43 -22.37 -8.98
CA THR A 191 5.89 -22.36 -9.16
C THR A 191 6.53 -20.97 -9.28
N THR A 192 5.82 -19.88 -8.94
CA THR A 192 6.37 -18.52 -9.16
C THR A 192 7.12 -17.97 -7.94
N THR A 193 8.43 -17.73 -8.08
CA THR A 193 9.30 -17.06 -7.09
C THR A 193 9.34 -15.54 -7.25
N VAL A 194 8.41 -14.94 -8.00
CA VAL A 194 8.37 -13.49 -8.23
C VAL A 194 8.00 -12.79 -6.93
N LYS A 195 8.92 -11.98 -6.41
CA LYS A 195 8.65 -11.03 -5.31
C LYS A 195 7.61 -10.03 -5.79
N ARG A 196 6.34 -10.28 -5.46
CA ARG A 196 5.28 -9.29 -5.57
C ARG A 196 5.55 -8.11 -4.66
N ASP A 197 4.97 -6.98 -5.00
CA ASP A 197 4.71 -5.97 -3.99
C ASP A 197 3.83 -6.61 -2.90
N SER A 198 4.32 -6.53 -1.65
CA SER A 198 3.69 -7.15 -0.49
C SER A 198 2.26 -6.67 -0.23
N ARG A 199 1.87 -5.52 -0.80
CA ARG A 199 0.56 -4.89 -0.58
C ARG A 199 -0.38 -4.98 -1.79
N GLU A 200 -0.03 -5.72 -2.84
CA GLU A 200 -0.97 -6.03 -3.94
C GLU A 200 -2.29 -6.66 -3.45
N PRO A 201 -2.30 -7.59 -2.47
CA PRO A 201 -3.53 -8.13 -1.90
C PRO A 201 -4.41 -7.06 -1.23
N ASP A 202 -3.80 -6.13 -0.50
CA ASP A 202 -4.49 -5.05 0.20
C ASP A 202 -5.15 -4.08 -0.81
N GLU A 203 -4.47 -3.75 -1.91
CA GLU A 203 -5.07 -2.97 -3.00
C GLU A 203 -6.24 -3.74 -3.63
N GLN A 204 -6.12 -5.06 -3.80
CA GLN A 204 -7.21 -5.89 -4.34
C GLN A 204 -8.47 -5.81 -3.46
N VAL A 205 -8.31 -5.85 -2.14
CA VAL A 205 -9.43 -5.68 -1.21
C VAL A 205 -10.01 -4.27 -1.29
N LEU A 206 -9.16 -3.23 -1.36
CA LEU A 206 -9.61 -1.85 -1.52
C LEU A 206 -10.43 -1.66 -2.80
N ARG A 207 -10.00 -2.26 -3.93
CA ARG A 207 -10.73 -2.23 -5.20
C ARG A 207 -12.12 -2.84 -5.06
N PHE A 208 -12.26 -3.95 -4.33
CA PHE A 208 -13.57 -4.53 -4.10
C PHE A 208 -14.51 -3.53 -3.44
N PHE A 209 -14.11 -2.95 -2.31
CA PHE A 209 -14.96 -2.00 -1.58
C PHE A 209 -15.26 -0.75 -2.43
N ALA A 210 -14.26 -0.25 -3.14
CA ALA A 210 -14.41 0.88 -4.05
C ALA A 210 -15.43 0.62 -5.17
N PHE A 211 -15.44 -0.58 -5.76
CA PHE A 211 -16.38 -0.96 -6.83
C PHE A 211 -17.67 -1.61 -6.33
N TYR A 212 -17.81 -1.87 -5.03
CA TYR A 212 -19.01 -2.46 -4.45
C TYR A 212 -20.16 -1.46 -4.38
N ASP A 213 -19.87 -0.17 -4.23
CA ASP A 213 -20.89 0.88 -4.27
C ASP A 213 -21.53 1.01 -5.67
N ASP A 214 -22.87 1.17 -5.73
CA ASP A 214 -23.57 1.34 -7.01
C ASP A 214 -23.29 2.71 -7.65
N GLY A 215 -22.94 3.71 -6.85
CA GLY A 215 -22.57 5.06 -7.27
C GLY A 215 -21.09 5.23 -7.64
N PHE A 216 -20.28 4.16 -7.66
CA PHE A 216 -18.82 4.27 -7.83
C PHE A 216 -18.40 5.08 -9.07
N ALA A 217 -19.21 5.04 -10.14
CA ALA A 217 -18.94 5.75 -11.38
C ALA A 217 -18.92 7.28 -11.21
N GLU A 218 -19.68 7.82 -10.24
CA GLU A 218 -19.71 9.25 -9.92
C GLU A 218 -18.45 9.69 -9.17
N HIS A 219 -17.84 8.78 -8.41
CA HIS A 219 -16.61 9.01 -7.64
C HIS A 219 -15.33 8.73 -8.46
N PHE A 220 -15.40 7.88 -9.47
CA PHE A 220 -14.25 7.54 -10.31
C PHE A 220 -13.98 8.62 -11.37
N ASN A 221 -13.49 9.79 -10.98
CA ASN A 221 -13.40 10.95 -11.90
C ASN A 221 -12.11 11.05 -12.72
N ASN A 222 -11.02 10.46 -12.25
CA ASN A 222 -9.70 10.61 -12.87
C ASN A 222 -9.08 9.24 -13.16
N THR A 223 -7.97 8.96 -12.49
CA THR A 223 -7.25 7.69 -12.58
C THR A 223 -7.76 6.72 -11.53
N LEU A 224 -7.55 5.42 -11.76
CA LEU A 224 -7.84 4.40 -10.75
C LEU A 224 -7.10 4.72 -9.44
N LYS A 225 -5.84 5.18 -9.56
CA LYS A 225 -5.04 5.56 -8.41
C LYS A 225 -5.76 6.61 -7.56
N ASP A 226 -6.18 7.72 -8.17
CA ASP A 226 -6.86 8.80 -7.44
C ASP A 226 -8.19 8.32 -6.86
N PHE A 227 -8.94 7.51 -7.60
CA PHE A 227 -10.18 6.91 -7.11
C PHE A 227 -9.95 6.06 -5.85
N LEU A 228 -8.95 5.18 -5.85
CA LEU A 228 -8.63 4.37 -4.66
C LEU A 228 -8.07 5.22 -3.52
N ASP A 229 -7.36 6.30 -3.83
CA ASP A 229 -6.87 7.27 -2.83
C ASP A 229 -8.06 7.94 -2.10
N ASP A 230 -9.07 8.41 -2.85
CA ASP A 230 -10.29 9.03 -2.29
C ASP A 230 -11.12 8.04 -1.46
N GLN A 231 -11.20 6.77 -1.91
CA GLN A 231 -11.90 5.72 -1.18
C GLN A 231 -11.16 5.34 0.12
N MET A 232 -9.83 5.27 0.10
CA MET A 232 -9.04 5.02 1.30
C MET A 232 -9.27 6.12 2.35
N GLU A 233 -9.30 7.38 1.92
CA GLU A 233 -9.59 8.51 2.81
C GLU A 233 -10.99 8.41 3.41
N THR A 234 -11.99 8.16 2.58
CA THR A 234 -13.39 8.04 3.01
C THR A 234 -13.57 6.88 4.00
N PHE A 235 -12.98 5.72 3.71
CA PHE A 235 -13.15 4.53 4.54
C PHE A 235 -12.31 4.57 5.81
N SER A 236 -11.23 5.37 5.86
CA SER A 236 -10.39 5.52 7.05
C SER A 236 -11.12 6.14 8.26
N THR A 237 -12.27 6.77 8.05
CA THR A 237 -13.09 7.39 9.11
C THR A 237 -14.27 6.52 9.52
N LEU A 238 -14.36 5.26 9.06
CA LEU A 238 -15.47 4.38 9.40
C LEU A 238 -15.29 3.79 10.81
N GLU A 239 -16.41 3.67 11.51
CA GLU A 239 -16.48 3.04 12.83
C GLU A 239 -16.44 1.51 12.75
N GLU A 240 -16.02 0.86 13.84
CA GLU A 240 -15.76 -0.58 13.92
C GLU A 240 -16.96 -1.45 13.47
N ASP A 241 -18.19 -1.06 13.82
CA ASP A 241 -19.40 -1.78 13.41
C ASP A 241 -19.53 -1.84 11.88
N ARG A 242 -19.22 -0.75 11.19
CA ARG A 242 -19.27 -0.70 9.73
C ARG A 242 -18.13 -1.51 9.12
N LEU A 243 -16.95 -1.52 9.74
CA LEU A 243 -15.83 -2.35 9.30
C LEU A 243 -16.16 -3.85 9.43
N ASN A 244 -16.88 -4.24 10.50
CA ASN A 244 -17.39 -5.59 10.68
C ASN A 244 -18.39 -6.00 9.58
N GLU A 245 -19.32 -5.11 9.21
CA GLU A 245 -20.23 -5.37 8.08
C GLU A 245 -19.46 -5.54 6.76
N MET A 246 -18.49 -4.66 6.50
CA MET A 246 -17.65 -4.72 5.30
C MET A 246 -16.86 -6.04 5.21
N ARG A 247 -16.33 -6.52 6.35
CA ARG A 247 -15.66 -7.82 6.45
C ARG A 247 -16.55 -8.97 6.01
N GLU A 248 -17.78 -9.02 6.51
CA GLU A 248 -18.72 -10.09 6.17
C GLU A 248 -19.20 -9.99 4.72
N ILE A 249 -19.43 -8.77 4.22
CA ILE A 249 -19.75 -8.53 2.80
C ILE A 249 -18.63 -9.06 1.89
N PHE A 250 -17.37 -8.78 2.21
CA PHE A 250 -16.23 -9.28 1.43
C PHE A 250 -16.18 -10.80 1.42
N LYS A 251 -16.24 -11.44 2.60
CA LYS A 251 -16.16 -12.90 2.75
C LYS A 251 -17.30 -13.60 2.03
N SER A 252 -18.54 -13.11 2.21
CA SER A 252 -19.72 -13.62 1.52
C SER A 252 -19.59 -13.47 0.00
N SER A 253 -19.11 -12.32 -0.49
CA SER A 253 -18.93 -12.08 -1.93
C SER A 253 -17.92 -13.04 -2.55
N LEU A 254 -16.81 -13.31 -1.85
CA LEU A 254 -15.81 -14.26 -2.29
C LEU A 254 -16.38 -15.67 -2.37
N GLN A 255 -17.06 -16.11 -1.32
CA GLN A 255 -17.69 -17.44 -1.26
C GLN A 255 -18.72 -17.64 -2.37
N LYS A 256 -19.54 -16.63 -2.68
CA LYS A 256 -20.50 -16.69 -3.79
C LYS A 256 -19.78 -16.82 -5.13
N CYS A 257 -18.70 -16.07 -5.35
CA CYS A 257 -17.89 -16.21 -6.57
C CYS A 257 -17.31 -17.62 -6.69
N GLU A 258 -16.69 -18.14 -5.63
CA GLU A 258 -16.10 -19.48 -5.60
C GLU A 258 -17.15 -20.57 -5.81
N LYS A 259 -18.36 -20.39 -5.26
CA LYS A 259 -19.47 -21.33 -5.44
C LYS A 259 -19.96 -21.41 -6.88
N ILE A 260 -20.03 -20.27 -7.58
CA ILE A 260 -20.48 -20.24 -8.99
C ILE A 260 -19.39 -20.76 -9.92
N PHE A 261 -18.17 -20.27 -9.77
CA PHE A 261 -17.11 -20.44 -10.77
C PHE A 261 -16.07 -21.52 -10.41
N GLY A 262 -16.01 -21.99 -9.16
CA GLY A 262 -15.05 -23.00 -8.71
C GLY A 262 -13.60 -22.61 -9.03
N ASP A 263 -12.85 -23.52 -9.65
CA ASP A 263 -11.45 -23.29 -10.02
C ASP A 263 -11.28 -22.16 -11.07
N ASP A 264 -12.33 -21.85 -11.83
CA ASP A 264 -12.32 -20.83 -12.88
C ASP A 264 -12.63 -19.41 -12.34
N THR A 265 -12.74 -19.25 -11.02
CA THR A 265 -13.07 -17.97 -10.38
C THR A 265 -12.08 -16.86 -10.78
N PHE A 266 -12.63 -15.74 -11.28
CA PHE A 266 -11.89 -14.57 -11.79
C PHE A 266 -11.02 -14.84 -13.03
N THR A 267 -11.36 -15.85 -13.82
CA THR A 267 -10.68 -16.15 -15.09
C THR A 267 -11.54 -15.81 -16.30
N ASN A 268 -10.90 -15.79 -17.48
CA ASN A 268 -11.60 -15.80 -18.76
C ASN A 268 -11.80 -17.27 -19.19
N PRO A 269 -13.04 -17.79 -19.26
CA PRO A 269 -13.30 -19.19 -19.62
C PRO A 269 -13.00 -19.49 -21.09
N THR A 270 -12.95 -18.47 -21.95
CA THR A 270 -12.82 -18.62 -23.42
C THR A 270 -11.38 -18.83 -23.89
N VAL A 271 -10.39 -18.68 -22.99
CA VAL A 271 -8.97 -18.85 -23.32
C VAL A 271 -8.45 -20.20 -22.84
N ARG A 272 -7.57 -20.81 -23.65
CA ARG A 272 -6.96 -22.12 -23.34
C ARG A 272 -6.16 -22.13 -22.03
N ARG A 273 -5.46 -21.04 -21.72
CA ARG A 273 -4.70 -20.88 -20.47
C ARG A 273 -5.42 -19.89 -19.58
N LYS A 274 -6.24 -20.42 -18.68
CA LYS A 274 -6.97 -19.63 -17.70
C LYS A 274 -6.01 -19.08 -16.66
N ARG A 275 -6.09 -17.77 -16.41
CA ARG A 275 -5.35 -17.07 -15.35
C ARG A 275 -6.30 -16.12 -14.67
N LYS A 276 -6.19 -16.03 -13.34
CA LYS A 276 -6.92 -15.02 -12.57
C LYS A 276 -6.46 -13.63 -12.99
N GLY A 277 -7.40 -12.73 -13.22
CA GLY A 277 -7.13 -11.37 -13.68
C GLY A 277 -7.94 -10.33 -12.94
N LEU A 278 -7.32 -9.22 -12.55
CA LEU A 278 -7.98 -8.13 -11.81
C LEU A 278 -9.20 -7.58 -12.54
N VAL A 279 -9.19 -7.55 -13.87
CA VAL A 279 -10.35 -7.13 -14.67
C VAL A 279 -11.58 -8.00 -14.40
N HIS A 280 -11.39 -9.31 -14.26
CA HIS A 280 -12.49 -10.23 -13.96
C HIS A 280 -12.91 -10.12 -12.50
N TYR A 281 -11.95 -9.92 -11.60
CA TYR A 281 -12.19 -9.67 -10.18
C TYR A 281 -13.05 -8.42 -9.96
N ASP A 282 -12.66 -7.27 -10.54
CA ASP A 282 -13.36 -5.99 -10.41
C ASP A 282 -14.81 -6.04 -10.92
N ILE A 283 -15.12 -6.99 -11.82
CA ILE A 283 -16.47 -7.16 -12.36
C ILE A 283 -17.26 -8.13 -11.49
N LEU A 284 -16.73 -9.35 -11.29
CA LEU A 284 -17.46 -10.44 -10.66
C LEU A 284 -17.61 -10.22 -9.16
N MET A 285 -16.53 -9.91 -8.45
CA MET A 285 -16.54 -9.83 -6.99
C MET A 285 -17.62 -8.86 -6.47
N PRO A 286 -17.74 -7.61 -6.97
CA PRO A 286 -18.74 -6.69 -6.45
C PRO A 286 -20.13 -6.81 -7.09
N THR A 287 -20.32 -7.57 -8.18
CA THR A 287 -21.68 -7.82 -8.73
C THR A 287 -22.29 -9.07 -8.13
N ILE A 288 -21.54 -10.17 -8.11
CA ILE A 288 -21.99 -11.45 -7.55
C ILE A 288 -22.20 -11.33 -6.04
N GLY A 289 -21.39 -10.52 -5.35
CA GLY A 289 -21.57 -10.23 -3.92
C GLY A 289 -22.96 -9.74 -3.53
N LYS A 290 -23.63 -9.01 -4.44
CA LYS A 290 -24.96 -8.43 -4.23
C LYS A 290 -26.12 -9.40 -4.44
N LEU A 291 -25.87 -10.57 -5.04
CA LEU A 291 -26.92 -11.57 -5.25
C LEU A 291 -27.30 -12.23 -3.93
N SER A 292 -28.57 -12.64 -3.79
CA SER A 292 -28.99 -13.48 -2.66
C SER A 292 -28.42 -14.90 -2.81
N ASP A 293 -28.28 -15.62 -1.69
CA ASP A 293 -27.81 -17.00 -1.72
C ASP A 293 -28.75 -17.92 -2.52
N GLU A 294 -30.05 -17.64 -2.53
CA GLU A 294 -31.05 -18.33 -3.34
C GLU A 294 -30.75 -18.20 -4.83
N VAL A 295 -30.53 -16.97 -5.32
CA VAL A 295 -30.18 -16.71 -6.73
C VAL A 295 -28.87 -17.39 -7.09
N VAL A 296 -27.86 -17.33 -6.21
CA VAL A 296 -26.57 -17.98 -6.43
C VAL A 296 -26.75 -19.50 -6.56
N ASN A 297 -27.62 -20.12 -5.76
CA ASN A 297 -27.87 -21.56 -5.82
C ASN A 297 -28.63 -21.98 -7.08
N ASP A 298 -29.67 -21.23 -7.42
CA ASP A 298 -30.62 -21.62 -8.46
C ASP A 298 -30.13 -21.26 -9.87
N LYS A 299 -29.31 -20.20 -9.99
CA LYS A 299 -28.90 -19.63 -11.27
C LYS A 299 -27.40 -19.76 -11.56
N ALA A 300 -26.63 -20.49 -10.74
CA ALA A 300 -25.17 -20.64 -10.90
C ALA A 300 -24.76 -20.98 -12.34
N GLU A 301 -25.41 -21.96 -12.96
CA GLU A 301 -25.07 -22.38 -14.33
C GLU A 301 -25.39 -21.30 -15.37
N ASN A 302 -26.53 -20.64 -15.24
CA ASN A 302 -26.91 -19.56 -16.14
C ASN A 302 -25.94 -18.37 -16.02
N ILE A 303 -25.49 -18.06 -14.79
CA ILE A 303 -24.50 -17.01 -14.53
C ILE A 303 -23.15 -17.38 -15.15
N ARG A 304 -22.73 -18.65 -15.04
CA ARG A 304 -21.51 -19.15 -15.70
C ARG A 304 -21.58 -19.00 -17.23
N GLN A 305 -22.69 -19.41 -17.83
CA GLN A 305 -22.88 -19.30 -19.27
C GLN A 305 -22.88 -17.82 -19.71
N ALA A 306 -23.59 -16.95 -18.99
CA ALA A 306 -23.59 -15.51 -19.28
C ALA A 306 -22.19 -14.89 -19.20
N TRP A 307 -21.35 -15.33 -18.25
CA TRP A 307 -19.97 -14.87 -18.14
C TRP A 307 -19.11 -15.33 -19.33
N GLU A 308 -19.29 -16.57 -19.79
CA GLU A 308 -18.62 -17.09 -20.98
C GLU A 308 -19.05 -16.35 -22.25
N ASP A 309 -20.35 -16.07 -22.39
CA ASP A 309 -20.91 -15.30 -23.51
C ASP A 309 -20.33 -13.88 -23.54
N LEU A 310 -20.27 -13.21 -22.37
CA LEU A 310 -19.64 -11.89 -22.25
C LEU A 310 -18.17 -11.95 -22.68
N CYS A 311 -17.40 -12.90 -22.14
CA CYS A 311 -15.98 -13.06 -22.45
C CYS A 311 -15.74 -13.39 -23.95
N SER A 312 -16.70 -14.06 -24.59
CA SER A 312 -16.66 -14.38 -26.02
C SER A 312 -16.96 -13.18 -26.91
N SER A 313 -17.69 -12.19 -26.39
CA SER A 313 -18.12 -11.02 -27.16
C SER A 313 -16.96 -10.14 -27.63
N ASN A 314 -17.07 -9.65 -28.88
CA ASN A 314 -16.08 -8.73 -29.44
C ASN A 314 -16.03 -7.39 -28.69
N GLU A 315 -17.15 -6.95 -28.12
CA GLU A 315 -17.21 -5.73 -27.32
C GLU A 315 -16.38 -5.87 -26.04
N PHE A 316 -16.56 -6.96 -25.30
CA PHE A 316 -15.76 -7.22 -24.11
C PHE A 316 -14.28 -7.36 -24.45
N LYS A 317 -13.92 -8.12 -25.49
CA LYS A 317 -12.53 -8.27 -25.95
C LYS A 317 -11.87 -6.93 -26.28
N ARG A 318 -12.59 -6.00 -26.92
CA ARG A 318 -12.09 -4.63 -27.19
C ARG A 318 -11.79 -3.85 -25.91
N THR A 319 -12.49 -4.11 -24.81
CA THR A 319 -12.23 -3.46 -23.52
C THR A 319 -10.95 -3.97 -22.83
N LEU A 320 -10.41 -5.10 -23.29
CA LEU A 320 -9.17 -5.68 -22.78
C LEU A 320 -7.94 -5.14 -23.54
N SER A 321 -8.15 -4.51 -24.70
CA SER A 321 -7.10 -3.98 -25.56
C SER A 321 -6.77 -2.52 -25.21
N GLY A 322 -5.92 -2.33 -24.19
CA GLY A 322 -5.43 -1.01 -23.77
C GLY A 322 -6.37 -0.27 -22.80
N GLY A 323 -5.80 0.56 -21.92
CA GLY A 323 -6.57 1.35 -20.95
C GLY A 323 -7.41 0.51 -20.00
N LEU A 324 -6.88 -0.63 -19.54
CA LEU A 324 -7.59 -1.58 -18.67
C LEU A 324 -8.16 -0.92 -17.42
N GLN A 325 -7.48 0.08 -16.88
CA GLN A 325 -7.85 0.77 -15.65
C GLN A 325 -8.54 2.11 -15.90
N ASN A 326 -8.84 2.48 -17.16
CA ASN A 326 -9.51 3.74 -17.45
C ASN A 326 -11.00 3.64 -17.09
N LYS A 327 -11.56 4.73 -16.53
CA LYS A 327 -12.97 4.85 -16.13
C LYS A 327 -13.93 4.28 -17.19
N SER A 328 -13.81 4.73 -18.44
CA SER A 328 -14.70 4.32 -19.54
C SER A 328 -14.66 2.82 -19.84
N SER A 329 -13.48 2.20 -19.77
CA SER A 329 -13.33 0.75 -19.95
C SER A 329 -13.95 -0.04 -18.79
N VAL A 330 -13.75 0.43 -17.56
CA VAL A 330 -14.33 -0.20 -16.36
C VAL A 330 -15.85 -0.13 -16.38
N ILE A 331 -16.42 1.06 -16.61
CA ILE A 331 -17.87 1.27 -16.68
C ILE A 331 -18.48 0.42 -17.80
N ARG A 332 -17.93 0.46 -19.02
CA ARG A 332 -18.46 -0.34 -20.13
C ARG A 332 -18.50 -1.83 -19.80
N ARG A 333 -17.46 -2.38 -19.19
CA ARG A 333 -17.45 -3.79 -18.76
C ARG A 333 -18.49 -4.06 -17.67
N ARG A 334 -18.62 -3.16 -16.69
CA ARG A 334 -19.61 -3.26 -15.61
C ARG A 334 -21.02 -3.24 -16.15
N ASP A 335 -21.33 -2.35 -17.10
CA ASP A 335 -22.65 -2.22 -17.71
C ASP A 335 -23.02 -3.44 -18.56
N SER A 336 -22.11 -3.89 -19.45
CA SER A 336 -22.32 -5.08 -20.27
C SER A 336 -22.57 -6.31 -19.40
N TRP A 337 -21.80 -6.47 -18.31
CA TRP A 337 -21.99 -7.58 -17.38
C TRP A 337 -23.30 -7.46 -16.59
N THR A 338 -23.60 -6.29 -16.02
CA THR A 338 -24.80 -6.08 -15.19
C THR A 338 -26.07 -6.34 -16.00
N LYS A 339 -26.08 -5.97 -17.28
CA LYS A 339 -27.20 -6.29 -18.18
C LYS A 339 -27.40 -7.80 -18.33
N LEU A 340 -26.34 -8.54 -18.69
CA LEU A 340 -26.42 -9.99 -18.85
C LEU A 340 -26.76 -10.70 -17.54
N LEU A 341 -26.19 -10.24 -16.43
CA LEU A 341 -26.44 -10.79 -15.11
C LEU A 341 -27.93 -10.67 -14.74
N LYS A 342 -28.53 -9.49 -14.93
CA LYS A 342 -29.97 -9.28 -14.70
C LYS A 342 -30.84 -10.19 -15.56
N GLU A 343 -30.52 -10.33 -16.85
CA GLU A 343 -31.28 -11.20 -17.77
C GLU A 343 -31.32 -12.66 -17.30
N VAL A 344 -30.27 -13.16 -16.64
CA VAL A 344 -30.21 -14.54 -16.15
C VAL A 344 -30.67 -14.72 -14.70
N THR A 345 -30.67 -13.67 -13.89
CA THR A 345 -31.10 -13.71 -12.49
C THR A 345 -32.60 -13.46 -12.34
N ASP A 346 -33.14 -12.49 -13.08
CA ASP A 346 -34.50 -11.99 -12.90
C ASP A 346 -35.51 -12.73 -13.81
N GLY A 347 -35.00 -13.50 -14.78
CA GLY A 347 -35.81 -14.16 -15.80
C GLY A 347 -36.19 -13.22 -16.94
N LYS A 348 -36.39 -13.75 -18.15
CA LYS A 348 -37.06 -13.01 -19.21
C LYS A 348 -38.53 -12.96 -18.86
N ASP A 349 -39.03 -11.78 -18.49
CA ASP A 349 -40.47 -11.50 -18.47
C ASP A 349 -41.15 -11.89 -19.80
#